data_AF-P71599-F1
#
_entry.id   AF-P71599-F1
#
_cell.length_a   1.000
_cell.length_b   1.000
_cell.length_c   1.000
_cell.angle_alpha   90.00
_cell.angle_beta   90.00
_cell.angle_gamma   90.00
#
_symmetry.space_group_name_H-M   'P 1'
#
loop_
_entity.id
_entity.type
_entity.pdbx_description
1 polymer ?
#
loop_
_entity_poly.entity_id
_entity_poly.type
_entity_poly.pdbx_seq_one_letter_code
_entity_poly.pdbx_strand_id
1 'polypeptide(L)'
;MAIFGRWSARQRLRRATRESLTIPTFSSSLDCTTRVIGGLWPAELSSNTAETATLAEHLKADLHRIVGSANDELMVIWRAGMADSTRRAEEDRVIDRARASAMRRVESAMRELRQITGRVPVEIPRMRGAGGSDLDTTRLMPAVTVVQPADQACTDWPVAAAEDDEARLQRLLAFVARQEPRLNWAVGVHADGTTVLVTDVAHGWIPPGIALPEGVRLLAPARRAGRAPELVGITTCCKTYTPGDSLRRAVDSTAPTSSVQPRALPAIAGLSVELGIATQRHDGLPKIVHAMATAAGNGAAAEEVDLLRVHVDTALHHVLAQYPRVDPALLLNCMLLAATERSVTGDPIAANYHFAWFRELDSRR
;
A
#
# COMPACT_ATOMS: atom_id res chain seq x y z
N MET A 1 30.03 38.59 -39.02
CA MET A 1 29.06 37.54 -39.42
C MET A 1 28.77 36.46 -38.36
N ALA A 2 29.48 36.38 -37.21
CA ALA A 2 29.32 35.25 -36.27
C ALA A 2 28.07 35.27 -35.35
N ILE A 3 27.35 36.40 -35.26
CA ILE A 3 26.25 36.56 -34.29
C ILE A 3 24.98 35.80 -34.74
N PHE A 4 24.70 35.76 -36.04
CA PHE A 4 23.53 35.04 -36.57
C PHE A 4 23.59 33.52 -36.36
N GLY A 5 24.79 32.93 -36.40
CA GLY A 5 24.96 31.48 -36.18
C GLY A 5 24.71 31.04 -34.72
N ARG A 6 24.93 31.92 -33.73
CA ARG A 6 24.71 31.58 -32.31
C ARG A 6 23.22 31.55 -31.95
N TRP A 7 22.40 32.39 -32.58
CA TRP A 7 20.96 32.42 -32.31
C TRP A 7 20.25 31.18 -32.86
N SER A 8 20.62 30.72 -34.07
CA SER A 8 20.06 29.51 -34.67
C SER A 8 20.40 28.23 -33.89
N ALA A 9 21.60 28.13 -33.31
CA ALA A 9 21.99 26.99 -32.49
C ALA A 9 21.15 26.87 -31.21
N ARG A 10 20.91 27.99 -30.50
CA ARG A 10 20.04 27.99 -29.31
C ARG A 10 18.59 27.63 -29.63
N GLN A 11 18.09 28.07 -30.78
CA GLN A 11 16.73 27.76 -31.20
C GLN A 11 16.55 26.27 -31.54
N ARG A 12 17.56 25.66 -32.18
CA ARG A 12 17.60 24.20 -32.41
C ARG A 12 17.61 23.42 -31.10
N LEU A 13 18.41 23.84 -30.12
CA LEU A 13 18.47 23.18 -28.82
C LEU A 13 17.10 23.22 -28.13
N ARG A 14 16.45 24.39 -28.07
CA ARG A 14 15.10 24.54 -27.47
C ARG A 14 14.04 23.70 -28.16
N ARG A 15 14.12 23.54 -29.49
CA ARG A 15 13.21 22.70 -30.26
C ARG A 15 13.45 21.23 -29.94
N ALA A 16 14.70 20.78 -29.93
CA ALA A 16 15.06 19.42 -29.55
C ALA A 16 14.62 19.11 -28.11
N THR A 17 14.81 20.02 -27.15
CA THR A 17 14.32 19.81 -25.78
C THR A 17 12.79 19.69 -25.71
N ARG A 18 12.04 20.48 -26.50
CA ARG A 18 10.58 20.33 -26.58
C ARG A 18 10.16 19.01 -27.21
N GLU A 19 10.84 18.59 -28.28
CA GLU A 19 10.60 17.32 -28.96
C GLU A 19 11.02 16.10 -28.10
N SER A 20 12.03 16.24 -27.23
CA SER A 20 12.40 15.20 -26.25
C SER A 20 11.48 15.17 -25.02
N LEU A 21 10.83 16.29 -24.69
CA LEU A 21 9.83 16.37 -23.61
C LEU A 21 8.45 15.86 -24.05
N THR A 22 8.22 15.63 -25.35
CA THR A 22 7.09 14.82 -25.81
C THR A 22 7.34 13.37 -25.41
N ILE A 23 6.94 13.04 -24.18
CA ILE A 23 6.88 11.67 -23.67
C ILE A 23 6.08 10.86 -24.71
N PRO A 24 6.66 9.80 -25.31
CA PRO A 24 5.90 8.92 -26.17
C PRO A 24 4.71 8.41 -25.37
N THR A 25 3.50 8.67 -25.84
CA THR A 25 2.29 8.15 -25.20
C THR A 25 2.27 6.65 -25.47
N PHE A 26 2.97 5.88 -24.66
CA PHE A 26 2.83 4.43 -24.65
C PHE A 26 1.41 4.14 -24.18
N SER A 27 0.48 4.00 -25.12
CA SER A 27 -0.82 3.40 -24.84
C SER A 27 -0.53 1.99 -24.37
N SER A 28 -0.76 1.71 -23.08
CA SER A 28 -0.76 0.35 -22.56
C SER A 28 -1.57 -0.54 -23.50
N SER A 29 -1.10 -1.75 -23.77
CA SER A 29 -1.86 -2.75 -24.52
C SER A 29 -3.33 -2.71 -24.07
N LEU A 30 -4.24 -2.69 -25.04
CA LEU A 30 -5.69 -2.73 -24.84
C LEU A 30 -6.14 -3.90 -23.95
N ASP A 31 -5.31 -4.94 -23.89
CA ASP A 31 -5.58 -6.13 -23.10
C ASP A 31 -5.38 -5.88 -21.60
N CYS A 32 -6.50 -5.82 -20.87
CA CYS A 32 -6.50 -5.65 -19.43
C CYS A 32 -6.33 -6.97 -18.65
N THR A 33 -6.09 -8.12 -19.31
CA THR A 33 -5.96 -9.45 -18.69
C THR A 33 -5.10 -9.42 -17.43
N THR A 34 -3.85 -8.96 -17.52
CA THR A 34 -2.94 -8.93 -16.37
C THR A 34 -3.42 -8.01 -15.24
N ARG A 35 -4.10 -6.90 -15.56
CA ARG A 35 -4.61 -5.94 -14.55
C ARG A 35 -5.85 -6.45 -13.83
N VAL A 36 -6.66 -7.28 -14.50
CA VAL A 36 -7.89 -7.85 -13.94
C VAL A 36 -7.63 -9.14 -13.17
N ILE A 37 -6.88 -10.09 -13.73
CA ILE A 37 -6.69 -11.43 -13.14
C ILE A 37 -5.30 -11.69 -12.57
N GLY A 38 -4.35 -10.77 -12.72
CA GLY A 38 -2.98 -10.92 -12.22
C GLY A 38 -2.96 -11.19 -10.71
N GLY A 39 -2.41 -12.35 -10.32
CA GLY A 39 -2.28 -12.75 -8.92
C GLY A 39 -3.57 -13.21 -8.23
N LEU A 40 -4.69 -13.32 -8.94
CA LEU A 40 -5.96 -13.77 -8.34
C LEU A 40 -6.14 -15.29 -8.30
N TRP A 41 -5.30 -16.06 -9.00
CA TRP A 41 -5.47 -17.51 -9.09
C TRP A 41 -5.12 -18.21 -7.75
N PRO A 42 -6.04 -18.99 -7.16
CA PRO A 42 -5.81 -19.66 -5.88
C PRO A 42 -4.84 -20.84 -6.04
N ALA A 43 -3.95 -21.00 -5.05
CA ALA A 43 -2.95 -22.06 -5.06
C ALA A 43 -3.57 -23.47 -4.91
N GLU A 44 -4.70 -23.56 -4.22
CA GLU A 44 -5.43 -24.80 -3.93
C GLU A 44 -6.07 -25.42 -5.19
N LEU A 45 -6.41 -24.59 -6.18
CA LEU A 45 -6.87 -25.09 -7.49
C LEU A 45 -5.71 -25.42 -8.43
N SER A 46 -4.48 -25.08 -8.05
CA SER A 46 -3.28 -25.46 -8.81
C SER A 46 -2.85 -26.91 -8.49
N SER A 47 -3.22 -27.45 -7.33
CA SER A 47 -3.11 -28.89 -7.06
C SER A 47 -4.16 -29.64 -7.87
N ASN A 48 -3.71 -30.35 -8.92
CA ASN A 48 -4.53 -31.04 -9.89
C ASN A 48 -5.12 -32.35 -9.33
N THR A 49 -6.10 -32.25 -8.44
CA THR A 49 -6.92 -33.39 -8.02
C THR A 49 -8.08 -33.56 -9.00
N ALA A 50 -8.50 -34.79 -9.29
CA ALA A 50 -9.66 -35.04 -10.17
C ALA A 50 -10.93 -34.30 -9.69
N GLU A 51 -11.07 -34.11 -8.38
CA GLU A 51 -12.17 -33.39 -7.73
C GLU A 51 -12.12 -31.88 -7.97
N THR A 52 -10.92 -31.28 -8.05
CA THR A 52 -10.72 -29.84 -8.21
C THR A 52 -10.64 -29.40 -9.67
N ALA A 53 -10.32 -30.33 -10.59
CA ALA A 53 -10.15 -30.06 -12.02
C ALA A 53 -11.39 -29.40 -12.65
N THR A 54 -12.59 -29.92 -12.37
CA THR A 54 -13.84 -29.36 -12.89
C THR A 54 -14.07 -27.94 -12.40
N LEU A 55 -13.87 -27.68 -11.11
CA LEU A 55 -14.05 -26.34 -10.54
C LEU A 55 -13.01 -25.34 -11.06
N ALA A 56 -11.76 -25.80 -11.23
CA ALA A 56 -10.69 -25.00 -11.80
C ALA A 56 -10.99 -24.59 -13.25
N GLU A 57 -11.48 -25.51 -14.11
CA GLU A 57 -11.86 -25.18 -15.49
C GLU A 57 -13.03 -24.18 -15.54
N HIS A 58 -14.05 -24.35 -14.70
CA HIS A 58 -15.15 -23.37 -14.62
C HIS A 58 -14.66 -21.99 -14.18
N LEU A 59 -13.84 -21.92 -13.12
CA LEU A 59 -13.28 -20.65 -12.66
C LEU A 59 -12.41 -20.00 -13.75
N LYS A 60 -11.57 -20.77 -14.43
CA LYS A 60 -10.75 -20.27 -15.54
C LYS A 60 -11.63 -19.69 -16.64
N ALA A 61 -12.66 -20.41 -17.09
CA ALA A 61 -13.59 -19.93 -18.10
C ALA A 61 -14.31 -18.64 -17.67
N ASP A 62 -14.72 -18.55 -16.40
CA ASP A 62 -15.39 -17.36 -15.87
C ASP A 62 -14.45 -16.15 -15.80
N LEU A 63 -13.20 -16.33 -15.36
CA LEU A 63 -12.19 -15.27 -15.34
C LEU A 63 -11.90 -14.75 -16.76
N HIS A 64 -11.77 -15.64 -17.74
CA HIS A 64 -11.60 -15.24 -19.14
C HIS A 64 -12.84 -14.52 -19.68
N ARG A 65 -14.04 -14.91 -19.27
CA ARG A 65 -15.29 -14.22 -19.65
C ARG A 65 -15.38 -12.81 -19.08
N ILE A 66 -14.98 -12.61 -17.82
CA ILE A 66 -14.91 -11.30 -17.17
C ILE A 66 -13.91 -10.39 -17.90
N VAL A 67 -12.72 -10.92 -18.21
CA VAL A 67 -11.69 -10.20 -18.96
C VAL A 67 -12.16 -9.84 -20.37
N GLY A 68 -12.80 -10.79 -21.08
CA GLY A 68 -13.38 -10.54 -22.40
C GLY A 68 -14.39 -9.40 -22.39
N SER A 69 -15.33 -9.43 -21.44
CA SER A 69 -16.31 -8.35 -21.26
C SER A 69 -15.66 -7.00 -20.97
N ALA A 70 -14.63 -6.96 -20.13
CA ALA A 70 -13.91 -5.73 -19.81
C ALA A 70 -13.14 -5.19 -21.03
N ASN A 71 -12.48 -6.05 -21.80
CA ASN A 71 -11.80 -5.66 -23.03
C ASN A 71 -12.80 -5.11 -24.08
N ASP A 72 -14.00 -5.70 -24.20
CA ASP A 72 -15.05 -5.19 -25.08
C ASP A 72 -15.54 -3.79 -24.64
N GLU A 73 -15.74 -3.56 -23.35
CA GLU A 73 -16.09 -2.24 -22.80
C GLU A 73 -14.99 -1.20 -23.07
N LEU A 74 -13.71 -1.56 -22.89
CA LEU A 74 -12.56 -0.68 -23.19
C LEU A 74 -12.53 -0.30 -24.68
N MET A 75 -12.83 -1.25 -25.57
CA MET A 75 -12.93 -0.98 -27.01
C MET A 75 -14.06 -0.01 -27.35
N VAL A 76 -15.19 -0.06 -26.64
CA VAL A 76 -16.28 0.91 -26.79
C VAL A 76 -15.85 2.31 -26.33
N ILE A 77 -15.18 2.39 -25.18
CA ILE A 77 -14.66 3.65 -24.61
C ILE A 77 -13.68 4.33 -25.58
N TRP A 78 -12.79 3.56 -26.22
CA TRP A 78 -11.83 4.12 -27.20
C TRP A 78 -12.51 4.62 -28.46
N ARG A 79 -13.54 3.92 -28.94
CA ARG A 79 -14.29 4.33 -30.13
C ARG A 79 -15.13 5.59 -29.93
N ALA A 80 -15.47 5.93 -28.68
CA ALA A 80 -16.30 7.09 -28.37
C ALA A 80 -15.59 8.45 -28.55
N GLY A 81 -14.26 8.47 -28.79
CA GLY A 81 -13.53 9.71 -29.06
C GLY A 81 -13.54 10.71 -27.89
N MET A 82 -13.66 10.21 -26.67
CA MET A 82 -13.74 11.02 -25.45
C MET A 82 -12.44 11.79 -25.17
N ALA A 83 -12.56 12.88 -24.41
CA ALA A 83 -11.40 13.58 -23.87
C ALA A 83 -10.53 12.63 -23.04
N ASP A 84 -9.22 12.81 -23.13
CA ASP A 84 -8.21 11.87 -22.63
C ASP A 84 -8.32 11.58 -21.12
N SER A 85 -8.71 12.57 -20.32
CA SER A 85 -8.94 12.42 -18.88
C SER A 85 -10.19 11.61 -18.58
N THR A 86 -11.29 11.88 -19.29
CA THR A 86 -12.57 11.16 -19.16
C THR A 86 -12.42 9.71 -19.61
N ARG A 87 -11.77 9.49 -20.76
CA ARG A 87 -11.49 8.17 -21.29
C ARG A 87 -10.75 7.31 -20.26
N ARG A 88 -9.65 7.82 -19.69
CA ARG A 88 -8.86 7.11 -18.67
C ARG A 88 -9.68 6.82 -17.40
N ALA A 89 -10.50 7.76 -16.93
CA ALA A 89 -11.36 7.54 -15.76
C ALA A 89 -12.40 6.44 -15.99
N GLU A 90 -12.98 6.36 -17.19
CA GLU A 90 -13.89 5.28 -17.58
C GLU A 90 -13.17 3.93 -17.70
N GLU A 91 -12.01 3.88 -18.36
CA GLU A 91 -11.18 2.65 -18.46
C GLU A 91 -10.86 2.08 -17.09
N ASP A 92 -10.49 2.98 -16.18
CA ASP A 92 -10.18 2.69 -14.80
C ASP A 92 -11.38 2.11 -14.05
N ARG A 93 -12.59 2.66 -14.23
CA ARG A 93 -13.83 2.10 -13.66
C ARG A 93 -14.13 0.72 -14.20
N VAL A 94 -13.91 0.47 -15.50
CA VAL A 94 -14.11 -0.85 -16.10
C VAL A 94 -13.16 -1.87 -15.48
N ILE A 95 -11.87 -1.53 -15.38
CA ILE A 95 -10.85 -2.42 -14.80
C ILE A 95 -11.14 -2.70 -13.31
N ASP A 96 -11.47 -1.69 -12.52
CA ASP A 96 -11.78 -1.83 -11.09
C ASP A 96 -13.03 -2.73 -10.88
N ARG A 97 -14.08 -2.51 -11.67
CA ARG A 97 -15.33 -3.30 -11.62
C ARG A 97 -15.08 -4.75 -12.05
N ALA A 98 -14.30 -4.96 -13.10
CA ALA A 98 -13.92 -6.29 -13.59
C ALA A 98 -13.08 -7.05 -12.55
N ARG A 99 -12.10 -6.38 -11.93
CA ARG A 99 -11.27 -6.99 -10.88
C ARG A 99 -12.09 -7.36 -9.65
N ALA A 100 -12.99 -6.49 -9.19
CA ALA A 100 -13.90 -6.80 -8.09
C ALA A 100 -14.81 -8.00 -8.43
N SER A 101 -15.30 -8.09 -9.67
CA SER A 101 -16.06 -9.25 -10.14
C SER A 101 -15.23 -10.54 -10.13
N ALA A 102 -13.99 -10.48 -10.62
CA ALA A 102 -13.06 -11.60 -10.61
C ALA A 102 -12.78 -12.09 -9.18
N MET A 103 -12.51 -11.17 -8.24
CA MET A 103 -12.29 -11.49 -6.82
C MET A 103 -13.50 -12.20 -6.20
N ARG A 104 -14.72 -11.67 -6.40
CA ARG A 104 -15.95 -12.33 -5.91
C ARG A 104 -16.13 -13.72 -6.51
N ARG A 105 -15.76 -13.92 -7.78
CA ARG A 105 -15.87 -15.22 -8.42
C ARG A 105 -14.86 -16.22 -7.85
N VAL A 106 -13.62 -15.81 -7.61
CA VAL A 106 -12.61 -16.63 -6.91
C VAL A 106 -13.08 -16.98 -5.51
N GLU A 107 -13.59 -16.02 -4.74
CA GLU A 107 -14.14 -16.27 -3.41
C GLU A 107 -15.31 -17.27 -3.44
N SER A 108 -16.21 -17.14 -4.41
CA SER A 108 -17.29 -18.10 -4.62
C SER A 108 -16.77 -19.50 -4.91
N ALA A 109 -15.77 -19.64 -5.77
CA ALA A 109 -15.14 -20.93 -6.07
C ALA A 109 -14.46 -21.52 -4.83
N MET A 110 -13.78 -20.70 -4.02
CA MET A 110 -13.18 -21.17 -2.77
C MET A 110 -14.22 -21.63 -1.75
N ARG A 111 -15.39 -20.98 -1.68
CA ARG A 111 -16.52 -21.46 -0.85
C ARG A 111 -17.06 -22.80 -1.34
N GLU A 112 -17.21 -22.96 -2.65
CA GLU A 112 -17.64 -24.22 -3.29
C GLU A 112 -16.64 -25.34 -3.03
N LEU A 113 -15.34 -25.07 -3.16
CA LEU A 113 -14.27 -26.01 -2.85
C LEU A 113 -14.36 -26.49 -1.40
N ARG A 114 -14.50 -25.57 -0.43
CA ARG A 114 -14.67 -25.93 0.99
C ARG A 114 -15.90 -26.80 1.24
N GLN A 115 -16.98 -26.61 0.49
CA GLN A 115 -18.18 -27.45 0.60
C GLN A 115 -17.96 -28.85 0.01
N ILE A 116 -17.23 -28.95 -1.10
CA ILE A 116 -16.86 -30.24 -1.72
C ILE A 116 -15.94 -31.01 -0.78
N THR A 117 -14.88 -30.39 -0.29
CA THR A 117 -13.92 -31.02 0.63
C THR A 117 -14.57 -31.37 1.97
N GLY A 118 -15.43 -30.49 2.50
CA GLY A 118 -16.15 -30.73 3.76
C GLY A 118 -17.22 -31.83 3.67
N ARG A 119 -17.65 -32.20 2.46
CA ARG A 119 -18.59 -33.31 2.24
C ARG A 119 -17.93 -34.68 2.23
N VAL A 120 -16.60 -34.78 2.17
CA VAL A 120 -15.90 -36.08 2.28
C VAL A 120 -16.05 -36.56 3.73
N PRO A 121 -16.92 -37.56 4.01
CA PRO A 121 -17.09 -38.05 5.36
C PRO A 121 -15.82 -38.83 5.67
N VAL A 122 -15.08 -38.38 6.68
CA VAL A 122 -14.06 -39.21 7.33
C VAL A 122 -14.78 -40.49 7.76
N GLU A 123 -14.46 -41.61 7.11
CA GLU A 123 -14.94 -42.94 7.45
C GLU A 123 -14.50 -43.27 8.88
N ILE A 124 -15.33 -42.91 9.85
CA ILE A 124 -15.36 -43.60 11.14
C ILE A 124 -16.32 -44.77 10.92
N PRO A 125 -15.85 -46.04 10.98
CA PRO A 125 -16.71 -47.21 10.79
C PRO A 125 -17.82 -47.20 11.85
N ARG A 126 -19.00 -46.70 11.51
CA ARG A 126 -20.17 -46.77 12.38
C ARG A 126 -21.00 -47.97 11.98
N MET A 127 -21.14 -48.85 12.96
CA MET A 127 -21.92 -50.06 12.88
C MET A 127 -23.31 -49.82 12.30
N ARG A 128 -23.67 -50.76 11.41
CA ARG A 128 -24.93 -50.94 10.71
C ARG A 128 -26.08 -51.08 11.72
N GLY A 129 -26.75 -49.98 12.02
CA GLY A 129 -28.03 -49.95 12.74
C GLY A 129 -29.15 -49.55 11.78
N ALA A 130 -29.93 -50.54 11.35
CA ALA A 130 -31.09 -50.38 10.50
C ALA A 130 -32.17 -49.52 11.17
N GLY A 131 -32.78 -48.62 10.40
CA GLY A 131 -33.91 -47.82 10.84
C GLY A 131 -34.47 -47.00 9.68
N GLY A 132 -35.24 -47.66 8.81
CA GLY A 132 -36.02 -46.98 7.78
C GLY A 132 -37.14 -46.17 8.43
N SER A 133 -37.18 -44.88 8.12
CA SER A 133 -38.31 -44.00 8.41
C SER A 133 -38.56 -43.15 7.17
N ASP A 134 -39.51 -43.62 6.37
CA ASP A 134 -40.55 -42.84 5.70
C ASP A 134 -40.20 -41.39 5.31
N LEU A 135 -39.80 -41.20 4.05
CA LEU A 135 -39.44 -39.91 3.45
C LEU A 135 -40.53 -39.33 2.53
N ASP A 136 -41.75 -39.87 2.53
CA ASP A 136 -42.81 -39.39 1.61
C ASP A 136 -43.71 -38.28 2.18
N THR A 137 -43.39 -37.72 3.35
CA THR A 137 -44.13 -36.55 3.85
C THR A 137 -43.56 -35.26 3.26
N THR A 138 -43.92 -34.95 2.02
CA THR A 138 -43.78 -33.61 1.45
C THR A 138 -44.71 -32.65 2.20
N ARG A 139 -44.19 -32.03 3.27
CA ARG A 139 -44.90 -30.95 3.98
C ARG A 139 -44.75 -29.66 3.16
N LEU A 140 -45.81 -29.30 2.44
CA LEU A 140 -45.95 -28.01 1.78
C LEU A 140 -45.79 -26.88 2.82
N MET A 141 -44.77 -26.04 2.67
CA MET A 141 -44.64 -24.80 3.45
C MET A 141 -45.81 -23.88 3.10
N PRO A 142 -46.57 -23.36 4.08
CA PRO A 142 -47.66 -22.44 3.81
C PRO A 142 -47.08 -21.13 3.27
N ALA A 143 -47.76 -20.58 2.26
CA ALA A 143 -47.43 -19.30 1.66
C ALA A 143 -47.38 -18.22 2.76
N VAL A 144 -46.19 -17.69 3.02
CA VAL A 144 -46.02 -16.51 3.86
C VAL A 144 -46.64 -15.35 3.08
N THR A 145 -47.79 -14.89 3.56
CA THR A 145 -48.41 -13.64 3.09
C THR A 145 -47.39 -12.53 3.29
N VAL A 146 -46.85 -12.01 2.19
CA VAL A 146 -46.03 -10.81 2.19
C VAL A 146 -46.95 -9.66 2.56
N VAL A 147 -47.02 -9.35 3.86
CA VAL A 147 -47.60 -8.10 4.32
C VAL A 147 -46.63 -7.02 3.86
N GLN A 148 -46.99 -6.35 2.77
CA GLN A 148 -46.32 -5.19 2.23
C GLN A 148 -46.20 -4.16 3.36
N PRO A 149 -45.01 -3.88 3.90
CA PRO A 149 -44.85 -2.90 4.95
C PRO A 149 -45.30 -1.56 4.39
N ALA A 150 -46.25 -0.95 5.09
CA ALA A 150 -46.70 0.40 4.80
C ALA A 150 -45.48 1.32 4.73
N ASP A 151 -45.57 2.23 3.76
CA ASP A 151 -44.67 3.28 3.35
C ASP A 151 -44.26 4.21 4.51
N GLN A 152 -43.50 3.66 5.46
CA GLN A 152 -42.98 4.42 6.59
C GLN A 152 -41.74 5.14 6.08
N ALA A 153 -41.99 6.32 5.52
CA ALA A 153 -41.01 7.34 5.16
C ALA A 153 -39.85 7.34 6.17
N CYS A 154 -38.75 6.68 5.81
CA CYS A 154 -37.49 6.82 6.51
C CYS A 154 -37.04 8.25 6.24
N THR A 155 -37.31 9.10 7.21
CA THR A 155 -36.77 10.45 7.33
C THR A 155 -35.26 10.39 7.05
N ASP A 156 -34.85 10.96 5.91
CA ASP A 156 -33.45 11.17 5.51
C ASP A 156 -32.77 12.05 6.57
N TRP A 157 -32.38 11.46 7.69
CA TRP A 157 -31.31 12.05 8.48
C TRP A 157 -30.05 11.93 7.63
N PRO A 158 -29.29 13.03 7.43
CA PRO A 158 -28.05 12.97 6.70
C PRO A 158 -27.08 12.13 7.51
N VAL A 159 -27.04 10.83 7.23
CA VAL A 159 -25.91 9.98 7.54
C VAL A 159 -24.78 10.65 6.79
N ALA A 160 -23.94 11.42 7.50
CA ALA A 160 -22.68 11.89 6.98
C ALA A 160 -22.05 10.65 6.35
N ALA A 161 -22.01 10.63 5.01
CA ALA A 161 -21.69 9.44 4.25
C ALA A 161 -20.44 8.85 4.90
N ALA A 162 -20.59 7.70 5.57
CA ALA A 162 -19.46 7.02 6.16
C ALA A 162 -18.49 6.90 4.99
N GLU A 163 -17.40 7.65 5.05
CA GLU A 163 -16.47 7.68 3.93
C GLU A 163 -16.10 6.23 3.70
N ASP A 164 -16.41 5.74 2.50
CA ASP A 164 -16.09 4.39 2.08
C ASP A 164 -14.65 4.12 2.50
N ASP A 165 -14.45 3.14 3.41
CA ASP A 165 -13.15 2.87 4.03
C ASP A 165 -12.07 2.75 2.94
N GLU A 166 -12.45 2.19 1.80
CA GLU A 166 -11.62 2.04 0.62
C GLU A 166 -11.18 3.37 0.00
N ALA A 167 -12.09 4.34 -0.13
CA ALA A 167 -11.78 5.69 -0.61
C ALA A 167 -10.87 6.43 0.37
N ARG A 168 -11.13 6.32 1.68
CA ARG A 168 -10.26 6.89 2.72
C ARG A 168 -8.86 6.32 2.64
N LEU A 169 -8.73 4.99 2.62
CA LEU A 169 -7.44 4.30 2.53
C LEU A 169 -6.69 4.67 1.25
N GLN A 170 -7.38 4.78 0.11
CA GLN A 170 -6.77 5.21 -1.15
C GLN A 170 -6.20 6.64 -1.05
N ARG A 171 -6.90 7.57 -0.37
CA ARG A 171 -6.39 8.93 -0.13
C ARG A 171 -5.14 8.93 0.75
N LEU A 172 -5.15 8.17 1.84
CA LEU A 172 -4.02 8.04 2.76
C LEU A 172 -2.79 7.42 2.05
N LEU A 173 -3.01 6.36 1.29
CA LEU A 173 -1.97 5.70 0.51
C LEU A 173 -1.36 6.66 -0.53
N ALA A 174 -2.20 7.37 -1.28
CA ALA A 174 -1.73 8.33 -2.28
C ALA A 174 -1.00 9.53 -1.66
N PHE A 175 -1.31 9.91 -0.42
CA PHE A 175 -0.62 10.98 0.29
C PHE A 175 0.85 10.65 0.58
N VAL A 176 1.15 9.42 1.03
CA VAL A 176 2.52 9.02 1.35
C VAL A 176 3.28 8.49 0.14
N ALA A 177 2.63 7.73 -0.75
CA ALA A 177 3.27 7.19 -1.94
C ALA A 177 3.69 8.29 -2.93
N ARG A 178 3.04 9.47 -2.93
CA ARG A 178 3.49 10.62 -3.73
C ARG A 178 4.75 11.28 -3.21
N GLN A 179 4.98 11.21 -1.90
CA GLN A 179 6.17 11.79 -1.27
C GLN A 179 7.38 10.90 -1.52
N GLU A 180 7.19 9.57 -1.42
CA GLU A 180 8.23 8.60 -1.72
C GLU A 180 7.71 7.45 -2.59
N PRO A 181 7.66 7.63 -3.93
CA PRO A 181 7.11 6.66 -4.87
C PRO A 181 8.03 5.47 -5.15
N ARG A 182 9.27 5.45 -4.64
CA ARG A 182 10.24 4.37 -4.85
C ARG A 182 10.07 3.22 -3.86
N LEU A 183 9.25 3.41 -2.83
CA LEU A 183 8.97 2.40 -1.80
C LEU A 183 7.64 1.68 -2.06
N ASN A 184 7.57 0.42 -1.63
CA ASN A 184 6.28 -0.25 -1.46
C ASN A 184 5.57 0.33 -0.24
N TRP A 185 4.27 0.58 -0.38
CA TRP A 185 3.41 1.08 0.69
C TRP A 185 2.19 0.20 0.83
N ALA A 186 1.70 0.07 2.07
CA ALA A 186 0.41 -0.52 2.33
C ALA A 186 -0.27 0.19 3.49
N VAL A 187 -1.58 0.35 3.40
CA VAL A 187 -2.42 0.93 4.44
C VAL A 187 -3.66 0.07 4.60
N GLY A 188 -4.04 -0.24 5.83
CA GLY A 188 -5.22 -1.05 6.08
C GLY A 188 -5.85 -0.79 7.44
N VAL A 189 -7.11 -1.17 7.57
CA VAL A 189 -7.89 -1.07 8.81
C VAL A 189 -7.89 -2.44 9.48
N HIS A 190 -7.40 -2.51 10.71
CA HIS A 190 -7.49 -3.72 11.53
C HIS A 190 -8.91 -3.94 12.07
N ALA A 191 -9.17 -5.14 12.60
CA ALA A 191 -10.48 -5.49 13.16
C ALA A 191 -10.92 -4.60 14.34
N ASP A 192 -9.98 -3.93 15.02
CA ASP A 192 -10.24 -2.97 16.10
C ASP A 192 -10.54 -1.54 15.59
N GLY A 193 -10.54 -1.32 14.27
CA GLY A 193 -10.71 -0.02 13.64
C GLY A 193 -9.42 0.80 13.50
N THR A 194 -8.28 0.32 14.01
CA THR A 194 -7.01 1.02 13.88
C THR A 194 -6.55 1.01 12.43
N THR A 195 -6.25 2.20 11.87
CA THR A 195 -5.64 2.31 10.54
C THR A 195 -4.13 2.24 10.66
N VAL A 196 -3.51 1.23 10.05
CA VAL A 196 -2.05 1.03 10.04
C VAL A 196 -1.48 1.38 8.68
N LEU A 197 -0.37 2.14 8.68
CA LEU A 197 0.39 2.49 7.49
C LEU A 197 1.80 1.93 7.59
N VAL A 198 2.26 1.25 6.54
CA VAL A 198 3.58 0.62 6.50
C VAL A 198 4.28 0.83 5.17
N THR A 199 5.61 0.81 5.24
CA THR A 199 6.50 0.46 4.12
C THR A 199 7.40 -0.68 4.58
N ASP A 200 7.93 -1.48 3.66
CA ASP A 200 8.78 -2.63 3.96
C ASP A 200 10.28 -2.31 4.06
N VAL A 201 10.69 -1.05 3.88
CA VAL A 201 12.07 -0.65 4.15
C VAL A 201 12.39 -0.83 5.64
N ALA A 202 13.52 -1.48 5.91
CA ALA A 202 14.04 -1.75 7.25
C ALA A 202 12.98 -2.28 8.24
N HIS A 203 12.20 -3.29 7.83
CA HIS A 203 11.22 -4.01 8.66
C HIS A 203 9.97 -3.21 9.09
N GLY A 204 9.68 -2.07 8.46
CA GLY A 204 8.55 -1.21 8.85
C GLY A 204 8.94 0.20 9.24
N TRP A 205 10.22 0.56 9.15
CA TRP A 205 10.68 1.91 9.44
C TRP A 205 10.18 2.90 8.40
N ILE A 206 9.62 4.02 8.85
CA ILE A 206 9.27 5.14 7.96
C ILE A 206 10.46 6.11 7.89
N PRO A 207 11.07 6.32 6.71
CA PRO A 207 12.15 7.29 6.54
C PRO A 207 11.82 8.71 7.02
N PRO A 208 12.83 9.53 7.38
CA PRO A 208 12.62 10.95 7.68
C PRO A 208 12.10 11.70 6.45
N GLY A 209 11.56 12.91 6.65
CA GLY A 209 11.07 13.77 5.56
C GLY A 209 9.69 13.39 5.02
N ILE A 210 9.18 12.19 5.31
CA ILE A 210 7.83 11.77 4.92
C ILE A 210 6.81 12.30 5.94
N ALA A 211 5.93 13.18 5.48
CA ALA A 211 4.75 13.65 6.20
C ALA A 211 3.75 12.50 6.33
N LEU A 212 3.21 12.32 7.54
CA LEU A 212 2.32 11.21 7.88
C LEU A 212 0.91 11.72 8.16
N PRO A 213 -0.13 11.07 7.61
CA PRO A 213 -1.50 11.45 7.93
C PRO A 213 -1.80 11.30 9.42
N GLU A 214 -2.58 12.22 9.96
CA GLU A 214 -3.15 12.08 11.30
C GLU A 214 -4.04 10.83 11.40
N GLY A 215 -4.03 10.19 12.57
CA GLY A 215 -4.86 9.01 12.86
C GLY A 215 -4.32 7.67 12.36
N VAL A 216 -3.22 7.64 11.59
CA VAL A 216 -2.56 6.37 11.24
C VAL A 216 -1.61 5.92 12.35
N ARG A 217 -1.47 4.61 12.49
CA ARG A 217 -0.49 3.97 13.37
C ARG A 217 0.63 3.37 12.55
N LEU A 218 1.87 3.59 13.01
CA LEU A 218 3.05 2.93 12.46
C LEU A 218 3.37 1.65 13.21
N LEU A 219 4.15 0.77 12.58
CA LEU A 219 4.70 -0.39 13.27
C LEU A 219 5.71 0.04 14.34
N ALA A 220 5.62 -0.58 15.51
CA ALA A 220 6.63 -0.44 16.54
C ALA A 220 7.99 -0.99 16.04
N PRO A 221 9.13 -0.44 16.50
CA PRO A 221 10.44 -1.00 16.21
C PRO A 221 10.48 -2.48 16.56
N ALA A 222 10.67 -3.31 15.53
CA ALA A 222 10.92 -4.74 15.66
C ALA A 222 11.42 -5.27 14.33
N ARG A 223 12.21 -6.34 14.36
CA ARG A 223 12.52 -7.10 13.14
C ARG A 223 11.31 -7.89 12.68
N ARG A 224 11.01 -7.79 11.39
CA ARG A 224 9.91 -8.50 10.72
C ARG A 224 10.35 -8.97 9.34
N ALA A 225 9.76 -10.05 8.87
CA ALA A 225 9.88 -10.49 7.48
C ALA A 225 8.58 -10.16 6.72
N GLY A 226 8.66 -10.12 5.39
CA GLY A 226 7.52 -9.83 4.53
C GLY A 226 7.64 -8.48 3.79
N ARG A 227 6.80 -8.30 2.78
CA ARG A 227 6.63 -7.04 2.07
C ARG A 227 5.55 -6.21 2.77
N ALA A 228 5.27 -5.03 2.22
CA ALA A 228 4.34 -4.09 2.83
C ALA A 228 2.97 -4.73 3.14
N PRO A 229 2.34 -5.53 2.25
CA PRO A 229 1.06 -6.17 2.56
C PRO A 229 1.13 -7.15 3.73
N GLU A 230 2.20 -7.96 3.82
CA GLU A 230 2.36 -8.91 4.93
C GLU A 230 2.67 -8.20 6.25
N LEU A 231 3.38 -7.07 6.21
CA LEU A 231 3.67 -6.24 7.38
C LEU A 231 2.43 -5.55 7.96
N VAL A 232 1.45 -5.21 7.12
CA VAL A 232 0.13 -4.71 7.59
C VAL A 232 -0.60 -5.81 8.34
N GLY A 233 -0.49 -7.07 7.91
CA GLY A 233 -1.18 -8.20 8.53
C GLY A 233 -2.68 -8.24 8.22
N ILE A 234 -3.45 -8.91 9.08
CA ILE A 234 -4.88 -9.17 8.85
C ILE A 234 -5.68 -7.87 9.03
N THR A 235 -6.40 -7.48 7.99
CA THR A 235 -7.19 -6.24 7.90
C THR A 235 -8.56 -6.50 7.30
N THR A 236 -9.53 -5.63 7.63
CA THR A 236 -10.88 -5.65 7.06
C THR A 236 -10.92 -5.00 5.67
N CYS A 237 -10.08 -3.97 5.46
CA CYS A 237 -9.87 -3.29 4.19
C CYS A 237 -8.39 -2.92 4.06
N CYS A 238 -7.81 -3.07 2.87
CA CYS A 238 -6.40 -2.81 2.63
C CYS A 238 -6.14 -2.28 1.22
N LYS A 239 -5.28 -1.26 1.12
CA LYS A 239 -4.78 -0.70 -0.14
C LYS A 239 -3.26 -0.78 -0.16
N THR A 240 -2.70 -1.15 -1.31
CA THR A 240 -1.27 -1.30 -1.51
C THR A 240 -0.80 -0.48 -2.70
N TYR A 241 0.45 -0.05 -2.66
CA TYR A 241 1.13 0.63 -3.75
C TYR A 241 2.49 -0.02 -3.96
N THR A 242 2.78 -0.34 -5.23
CA THR A 242 4.09 -0.77 -5.71
C THR A 242 4.70 0.35 -6.56
N PRO A 243 6.03 0.57 -6.50
CA PRO A 243 6.69 1.56 -7.35
C PRO A 243 6.31 1.41 -8.83
N GLY A 244 5.78 2.48 -9.41
CA GLY A 244 5.27 2.52 -10.78
C GLY A 244 3.75 2.46 -10.88
N ASP A 245 3.04 2.11 -9.81
CA ASP A 245 1.59 2.17 -9.77
C ASP A 245 1.08 3.61 -9.94
N SER A 246 -0.09 3.75 -10.56
CA SER A 246 -0.67 5.08 -10.82
C SER A 246 -1.36 5.64 -9.57
N LEU A 247 -0.84 6.74 -9.05
CA LEU A 247 -1.43 7.47 -7.93
C LEU A 247 -2.50 8.46 -8.41
N ARG A 248 -3.72 7.97 -8.69
CA ARG A 248 -4.87 8.80 -9.10
C ARG A 248 -5.00 10.04 -8.21
N ARG A 249 -5.09 11.23 -8.80
CA ARG A 249 -5.54 12.44 -8.09
C ARG A 249 -7.06 12.38 -8.04
N ALA A 250 -7.60 12.04 -6.87
CA ALA A 250 -9.02 12.22 -6.64
C ALA A 250 -9.33 13.72 -6.77
N VAL A 251 -10.24 14.07 -7.68
CA VAL A 251 -10.48 15.44 -8.14
C VAL A 251 -11.00 16.33 -7.01
N ASP A 252 -11.68 15.75 -6.02
CA ASP A 252 -12.38 16.49 -4.94
C ASP A 252 -12.01 16.01 -3.52
N SER A 253 -10.87 15.37 -3.35
CA SER A 253 -10.48 14.83 -2.04
C SER A 253 -9.72 15.85 -1.19
N THR A 254 -10.22 16.11 0.02
CA THR A 254 -9.46 16.84 1.05
C THR A 254 -8.16 16.10 1.32
N ALA A 255 -7.03 16.82 1.26
CA ALA A 255 -5.73 16.24 1.59
C ALA A 255 -5.72 15.85 3.07
N PRO A 256 -5.18 14.67 3.45
CA PRO A 256 -5.03 14.32 4.84
C PRO A 256 -4.19 15.35 5.60
N THR A 257 -4.61 15.69 6.82
CA THR A 257 -3.81 16.53 7.73
C THR A 257 -2.55 15.78 8.15
N SER A 258 -1.39 16.42 8.09
CA SER A 258 -0.13 15.81 8.53
C SER A 258 0.03 15.94 10.05
N SER A 259 0.56 14.91 10.70
CA SER A 259 0.88 14.89 12.12
C SER A 259 2.19 14.16 12.40
N VAL A 260 2.94 14.60 13.41
CA VAL A 260 4.11 13.89 13.92
C VAL A 260 3.72 12.73 14.87
N GLN A 261 2.49 12.76 15.39
CA GLN A 261 2.00 11.82 16.39
C GLN A 261 2.09 10.32 15.98
N PRO A 262 1.95 9.92 14.71
CA PRO A 262 2.17 8.52 14.31
C PRO A 262 3.57 7.98 14.64
N ARG A 263 4.58 8.85 14.81
CA ARG A 263 5.94 8.48 15.24
C ARG A 263 6.09 8.38 16.75
N ALA A 264 5.07 8.72 17.54
CA ALA A 264 5.14 8.64 18.99
C ALA A 264 5.38 7.21 19.47
N LEU A 265 6.44 7.05 20.28
CA LEU A 265 6.87 5.81 20.91
C LEU A 265 7.22 6.10 22.38
N PRO A 266 7.34 5.07 23.25
CA PRO A 266 7.86 5.26 24.60
C PRO A 266 9.18 6.03 24.58
N ALA A 267 9.30 7.03 25.46
CA ALA A 267 10.47 7.90 25.49
C ALA A 267 11.71 7.13 25.97
N ILE A 268 12.81 7.29 25.24
CA ILE A 268 14.12 6.75 25.62
C ILE A 268 14.76 7.71 26.63
N ALA A 269 14.98 7.21 27.85
CA ALA A 269 15.66 7.97 28.90
C ALA A 269 17.07 8.36 28.43
N GLY A 270 17.43 9.64 28.62
CA GLY A 270 18.75 10.13 28.24
C GLY A 270 19.04 10.07 26.73
N LEU A 271 18.03 10.27 25.88
CA LEU A 271 18.15 10.16 24.42
C LEU A 271 19.40 10.83 23.84
N SER A 272 19.76 12.05 24.27
CA SER A 272 20.96 12.76 23.78
C SER A 272 22.27 12.04 24.13
N VAL A 273 22.38 11.51 25.34
CA VAL A 273 23.54 10.75 25.80
C VAL A 273 23.66 9.44 25.01
N GLU A 274 22.56 8.71 24.89
CA GLU A 274 22.51 7.45 24.14
C GLU A 274 22.82 7.66 22.66
N LEU A 275 22.31 8.74 22.06
CA LEU A 275 22.59 9.12 20.67
C LEU A 275 24.07 9.51 20.48
N GLY A 276 24.66 10.26 21.41
CA GLY A 276 26.09 10.57 21.41
C GLY A 276 26.96 9.31 21.41
N ILE A 277 26.67 8.37 22.32
CA ILE A 277 27.38 7.08 22.41
C ILE A 277 27.20 6.27 21.11
N ALA A 278 25.97 6.17 20.61
CA ALA A 278 25.67 5.38 19.43
C ALA A 278 26.36 5.92 18.18
N THR A 279 26.33 7.24 17.97
CA THR A 279 27.00 7.86 16.82
C THR A 279 28.51 7.63 16.90
N GLN A 280 29.14 7.76 18.08
CA GLN A 280 30.58 7.50 18.22
C GLN A 280 31.00 6.07 17.87
N ARG A 281 30.12 5.09 18.09
CA ARG A 281 30.41 3.67 17.87
C ARG A 281 30.16 3.20 16.44
N HIS A 282 29.40 3.96 15.65
CA HIS A 282 29.08 3.61 14.27
C HIS A 282 30.04 4.30 13.29
N ASP A 283 30.80 3.48 12.56
CA ASP A 283 31.67 3.95 11.49
C ASP A 283 30.88 4.50 10.29
N GLY A 284 31.52 5.36 9.51
CA GLY A 284 30.94 5.92 8.28
C GLY A 284 30.04 7.14 8.48
N LEU A 285 29.86 7.60 9.72
CA LEU A 285 29.21 8.88 10.01
C LEU A 285 30.20 10.05 9.90
N PRO A 286 29.79 11.21 9.35
CA PRO A 286 30.59 12.42 9.40
C PRO A 286 30.84 12.87 10.85
N LYS A 287 32.06 13.33 11.16
CA LYS A 287 32.46 13.74 12.52
C LYS A 287 31.54 14.80 13.15
N ILE A 288 30.99 15.70 12.33
CA ILE A 288 30.05 16.73 12.78
C ILE A 288 28.81 16.13 13.46
N VAL A 289 28.37 14.94 13.03
CA VAL A 289 27.20 14.26 13.59
C VAL A 289 27.43 13.88 15.05
N HIS A 290 28.63 13.41 15.40
CA HIS A 290 28.97 13.09 16.79
C HIS A 290 28.93 14.34 17.67
N ALA A 291 29.56 15.42 17.20
CA ALA A 291 29.58 16.69 17.91
C ALA A 291 28.14 17.19 18.14
N MET A 292 27.31 17.20 17.10
CA MET A 292 25.91 17.64 17.17
C MET A 292 25.03 16.73 18.04
N ALA A 293 25.24 15.42 18.02
CA ALA A 293 24.53 14.48 18.89
C ALA A 293 24.81 14.74 20.37
N THR A 294 26.06 15.06 20.72
CA THR A 294 26.44 15.41 22.09
C THR A 294 26.06 16.84 22.48
N ALA A 295 25.97 17.76 21.52
CA ALA A 295 25.61 19.16 21.75
C ALA A 295 24.09 19.41 21.83
N ALA A 296 23.27 18.37 21.59
CA ALA A 296 21.82 18.46 21.64
C ALA A 296 21.32 19.08 22.97
N GLY A 297 20.80 20.30 22.88
CA GLY A 297 20.41 21.14 24.02
C GLY A 297 20.97 22.56 23.96
N ASN A 298 22.13 22.76 23.32
CA ASN A 298 22.78 24.08 23.26
C ASN A 298 22.35 24.92 22.03
N GLY A 299 21.57 24.33 21.13
CA GLY A 299 21.29 24.86 19.79
C GLY A 299 22.49 24.67 18.86
N ALA A 300 22.22 24.32 17.60
CA ALA A 300 23.24 24.33 16.55
C ALA A 300 23.05 25.57 15.67
N ALA A 301 24.12 26.02 15.02
CA ALA A 301 24.01 27.08 14.04
C ALA A 301 23.17 26.60 12.83
N ALA A 302 22.44 27.51 12.18
CA ALA A 302 21.61 27.18 11.02
C ALA A 302 22.42 26.47 9.91
N GLU A 303 23.66 26.90 9.69
CA GLU A 303 24.59 26.30 8.72
C GLU A 303 24.93 24.84 9.07
N GLU A 304 25.10 24.51 10.35
CA GLU A 304 25.36 23.14 10.80
C GLU A 304 24.13 22.25 10.61
N VAL A 305 22.94 22.79 10.88
CA VAL A 305 21.66 22.09 10.63
C VAL A 305 21.48 21.79 9.15
N ASP A 306 21.81 22.73 8.26
CA ASP A 306 21.70 22.52 6.82
C ASP A 306 22.70 21.49 6.30
N LEU A 307 23.95 21.51 6.79
CA LEU A 307 24.92 20.45 6.47
C LEU A 307 24.44 19.06 6.95
N LEU A 308 23.86 18.99 8.14
CA LEU A 308 23.30 17.75 8.66
C LEU A 308 22.12 17.24 7.80
N ARG A 309 21.23 18.12 7.34
CA ARG A 309 20.16 17.77 6.41
C ARG A 309 20.68 17.22 5.09
N VAL A 310 21.73 17.83 4.52
CA VAL A 310 22.39 17.30 3.30
C VAL A 310 22.89 15.87 3.53
N HIS A 311 23.45 15.58 4.70
CA HIS A 311 23.88 14.21 5.04
C HIS A 311 22.71 13.24 5.19
N VAL A 312 21.60 13.65 5.83
CA VAL A 312 20.36 12.86 5.92
C VAL A 312 19.83 12.54 4.52
N ASP A 313 19.70 13.55 3.65
CA ASP A 313 19.18 13.38 2.28
C ASP A 313 20.07 12.48 1.43
N THR A 314 21.40 12.63 1.56
CA THR A 314 22.36 11.78 0.85
C THR A 314 22.26 10.32 1.31
N ALA A 315 22.18 10.09 2.62
CA ALA A 315 22.02 8.75 3.17
C ALA A 315 20.68 8.12 2.73
N LEU A 316 19.58 8.88 2.79
CA LEU A 316 18.28 8.43 2.35
C LEU A 316 18.25 8.11 0.86
N HIS A 317 18.89 8.94 0.02
CA HIS A 317 19.01 8.68 -1.40
C HIS A 317 19.69 7.32 -1.68
N HIS A 318 20.79 7.03 -0.97
CA HIS A 318 21.48 5.74 -1.08
C HIS A 318 20.62 4.57 -0.57
N VAL A 319 19.91 4.73 0.55
CA VAL A 319 18.98 3.72 1.08
C VAL A 319 17.93 3.36 0.02
N LEU A 320 17.29 4.37 -0.57
CA LEU A 320 16.27 4.19 -1.59
C LEU A 320 16.85 3.66 -2.92
N ALA A 321 18.13 3.89 -3.22
CA ALA A 321 18.80 3.36 -4.41
C ALA A 321 19.12 1.87 -4.31
N GLN A 322 19.36 1.37 -3.09
CA GLN A 322 19.61 -0.04 -2.85
C GLN A 322 18.34 -0.85 -2.55
N TYR A 323 17.24 -0.17 -2.21
CA TYR A 323 15.96 -0.81 -1.96
C TYR A 323 15.55 -1.72 -3.15
N PRO A 324 15.12 -2.98 -2.89
CA PRO A 324 14.71 -3.53 -1.60
C PRO A 324 15.82 -4.16 -0.75
N ARG A 325 17.06 -4.27 -1.25
CA ARG A 325 18.19 -4.91 -0.55
C ARG A 325 19.20 -3.86 -0.11
N VAL A 326 18.88 -3.17 0.98
CA VAL A 326 19.73 -2.10 1.51
C VAL A 326 20.81 -2.68 2.41
N ASP A 327 22.04 -2.18 2.26
CA ASP A 327 23.12 -2.43 3.22
C ASP A 327 22.66 -2.05 4.64
N PRO A 328 22.69 -3.00 5.59
CA PRO A 328 22.33 -2.71 6.95
C PRO A 328 23.11 -1.52 7.52
N ALA A 329 24.42 -1.39 7.26
CA ALA A 329 25.25 -0.34 7.88
C ALA A 329 24.77 1.05 7.46
N LEU A 330 24.49 1.22 6.17
CA LEU A 330 23.86 2.41 5.63
C LEU A 330 22.49 2.71 6.29
N LEU A 331 21.65 1.71 6.52
CA LEU A 331 20.36 1.91 7.22
C LEU A 331 20.55 2.46 8.63
N LEU A 332 21.43 1.86 9.43
CA LEU A 332 21.68 2.31 10.80
C LEU A 332 22.25 3.73 10.84
N ASN A 333 23.20 4.02 9.94
CA ASN A 333 23.75 5.38 9.81
C ASN A 333 22.68 6.40 9.41
N CYS A 334 21.77 6.03 8.50
CA CYS A 334 20.64 6.89 8.11
C CYS A 334 19.68 7.15 9.30
N MET A 335 19.43 6.15 10.15
CA MET A 335 18.60 6.30 11.35
C MET A 335 19.27 7.21 12.39
N LEU A 336 20.58 7.08 12.60
CA LEU A 336 21.34 7.96 13.48
C LEU A 336 21.37 9.40 12.98
N LEU A 337 21.63 9.62 11.69
CA LEU A 337 21.57 10.94 11.06
C LEU A 337 20.19 11.59 11.25
N ALA A 338 19.12 10.84 10.99
CA ALA A 338 17.75 11.31 11.18
C ALA A 338 17.45 11.66 12.64
N ALA A 339 17.89 10.83 13.59
CA ALA A 339 17.71 11.10 15.02
C ALA A 339 18.46 12.36 15.47
N THR A 340 19.71 12.54 15.03
CA THR A 340 20.50 13.74 15.33
C THR A 340 19.88 14.99 14.73
N GLU A 341 19.42 14.94 13.48
CA GLU A 341 18.78 16.10 12.83
C GLU A 341 17.52 16.53 13.58
N ARG A 342 16.64 15.58 13.89
CA ARG A 342 15.40 15.86 14.64
C ARG A 342 15.67 16.37 16.04
N SER A 343 16.70 15.85 16.71
CA SER A 343 17.08 16.31 18.04
C SER A 343 17.57 17.75 18.04
N VAL A 344 18.34 18.15 17.02
CA VAL A 344 18.87 19.52 16.90
C VAL A 344 17.79 20.50 16.45
N THR A 345 16.83 20.08 15.62
CA THR A 345 15.71 20.91 15.19
C THR A 345 14.55 21.00 16.19
N GLY A 346 14.66 20.34 17.35
CA GLY A 346 13.63 20.42 18.41
C GLY A 346 12.39 19.55 18.17
N ASP A 347 12.52 18.42 17.46
CA ASP A 347 11.47 17.41 17.28
C ASP A 347 11.81 16.14 18.09
N PRO A 348 11.50 16.10 19.40
CA PRO A 348 11.86 14.98 20.25
C PRO A 348 11.10 13.70 19.90
N ILE A 349 9.90 13.82 19.33
CA ILE A 349 9.07 12.67 18.93
C ILE A 349 9.75 11.93 17.79
N ALA A 350 10.13 12.65 16.73
CA ALA A 350 10.82 12.05 15.59
C ALA A 350 12.24 11.59 15.95
N ALA A 351 12.97 12.36 16.77
CA ALA A 351 14.30 11.94 17.26
C ALA A 351 14.23 10.61 18.00
N ASN A 352 13.26 10.48 18.92
CA ASN A 352 13.00 9.24 19.66
C ASN A 352 12.62 8.10 18.72
N TYR A 353 11.77 8.35 17.72
CA TYR A 353 11.35 7.34 16.74
C TYR A 353 12.52 6.74 15.96
N HIS A 354 13.37 7.59 15.38
CA HIS A 354 14.50 7.13 14.57
C HIS A 354 15.53 6.39 15.44
N PHE A 355 15.79 6.89 16.65
CA PHE A 355 16.71 6.24 17.56
C PHE A 355 16.19 4.91 18.11
N ALA A 356 14.89 4.79 18.37
CA ALA A 356 14.27 3.53 18.80
C ALA A 356 14.40 2.44 17.72
N TRP A 357 14.19 2.79 16.45
CA TRP A 357 14.46 1.88 15.33
C TRP A 357 15.94 1.51 15.22
N PHE A 358 16.85 2.47 15.36
CA PHE A 358 18.28 2.20 15.41
C PHE A 358 18.61 1.17 16.50
N ARG A 359 18.19 1.41 17.76
CA ARG A 359 18.49 0.53 18.90
C ARG A 359 18.00 -0.90 18.67
N GLU A 360 16.76 -1.04 18.17
CA GLU A 360 16.19 -2.35 17.87
C GLU A 360 17.02 -3.07 16.78
N LEU A 361 17.39 -2.37 15.71
CA LEU A 361 18.11 -2.96 14.59
C LEU A 361 19.63 -3.06 14.79
N ASP A 362 20.19 -2.44 15.83
CA ASP A 362 21.61 -2.54 16.19
C ASP A 362 21.85 -3.65 17.24
N SER A 363 20.93 -3.84 18.19
CA SER A 363 21.07 -4.75 19.34
C SER A 363 21.34 -6.24 19.04
N ARG A 364 21.25 -6.65 17.77
CA ARG A 364 21.46 -8.04 17.33
C ARG A 364 22.25 -8.15 16.02
N ARG A 365 23.19 -7.22 15.79
CA ARG A 365 24.33 -7.50 14.89
C ARG A 365 25.37 -8.28 15.65
#